data_AF-A0A0N4UUG2-F1
#
_entry.id   AF-A0A0N4UUG2-F1
#
_cell.length_a   1.000
_cell.length_b   1.000
_cell.length_c   1.000
_cell.angle_alpha   90.00
_cell.angle_beta   90.00
_cell.angle_gamma   90.00
#
_symmetry.space_group_name_H-M   'P 1'
#
loop_
_entity.id
_entity.type
_entity.pdbx_description
1 polymer ?
#
loop_
_entity_poly.entity_id
_entity_poly.type
_entity_poly.pdbx_seq_one_letter_code
_entity_poly.pdbx_strand_id
1 'polypeptide(L)'
;MHFLLRLRTLGATALISQGYIIRNLVVVELYPAAVRNTGFSFAGLIGKLRSMVAPQIFLISEIAISRIWPALSHLLMIVMAFVGLFEFQFLIPETKHATITDHLPRKDIK
;
A
#
# COMPACT_ATOMS: atom_id res chain seq x y z
N MET A 1 3.03 -4.23 -32.01
CA MET A 1 2.29 -3.61 -30.88
C MET A 1 2.14 -4.53 -29.65
N HIS A 2 2.00 -5.86 -29.81
CA HIS A 2 1.81 -6.78 -28.66
C HIS A 2 3.02 -6.95 -27.73
N PHE A 3 4.25 -6.83 -28.23
CA PHE A 3 5.47 -6.97 -27.41
C PHE A 3 5.57 -5.88 -26.32
N LEU A 4 5.32 -4.62 -26.68
CA LEU A 4 5.33 -3.48 -25.75
C LEU A 4 4.24 -3.62 -24.67
N LEU A 5 3.05 -4.10 -25.03
CA LEU A 5 1.98 -4.33 -24.05
C LEU A 5 2.36 -5.42 -23.04
N ARG A 6 2.96 -6.52 -23.50
CA ARG A 6 3.46 -7.58 -22.61
C ARG A 6 4.53 -7.08 -21.65
N LEU A 7 5.49 -6.30 -22.16
CA LEU A 7 6.55 -5.73 -21.32
C LEU A 7 5.96 -4.82 -20.23
N ARG A 8 4.98 -3.98 -20.58
CA ARG A 8 4.31 -3.08 -19.64
C ARG A 8 3.51 -3.84 -18.58
N THR A 9 2.74 -4.85 -18.95
CA THR A 9 1.93 -5.62 -18.00
C THR A 9 2.79 -6.48 -17.07
N LEU A 10 3.88 -7.06 -17.58
CA LEU A 10 4.86 -7.79 -16.77
C LEU A 10 5.54 -6.87 -15.76
N GLY A 11 5.99 -5.69 -16.21
CA GLY A 11 6.59 -4.69 -15.32
C GLY A 11 5.63 -4.21 -14.23
N ALA A 12 4.38 -3.89 -14.59
CA ALA A 12 3.36 -3.48 -13.62
C ALA A 12 3.08 -4.59 -12.59
N THR A 13 2.94 -5.84 -13.04
CA THR A 13 2.69 -6.98 -12.15
C THR A 13 3.86 -7.22 -11.20
N ALA A 14 5.11 -7.10 -11.69
CA ALA A 14 6.30 -7.28 -10.86
C ALA A 14 6.36 -6.25 -9.72
N LEU A 15 6.10 -4.97 -10.02
CA LEU A 15 6.11 -3.90 -9.02
C LEU A 15 5.01 -4.08 -7.96
N ILE A 16 3.80 -4.47 -8.38
CA ILE A 16 2.69 -4.73 -7.46
C ILE A 16 3.02 -5.90 -6.52
N SER A 17 3.63 -6.97 -7.04
CA SER A 17 4.06 -8.12 -6.24
C SER A 17 5.08 -7.72 -5.16
N GLN A 18 6.09 -6.93 -5.52
CA GLN A 18 7.10 -6.45 -4.58
C GLN A 18 6.46 -5.62 -3.45
N GLY A 19 5.56 -4.69 -3.77
CA GLY A 19 4.85 -3.91 -2.77
C GLY A 19 3.99 -4.77 -1.83
N TYR A 20 3.37 -5.83 -2.35
CA TYR A 20 2.60 -6.78 -1.53
C TYR A 20 3.49 -7.57 -0.56
N ILE A 21 4.66 -8.04 -1.03
CA ILE A 21 5.62 -8.78 -0.21
C ILE A 21 6.14 -7.89 0.92
N ILE A 22 6.59 -6.67 0.61
CA ILE A 22 7.12 -5.73 1.60
C ILE A 22 6.07 -5.42 2.67
N ARG A 23 4.82 -5.16 2.27
CA ARG A 23 3.72 -4.92 3.21
C ARG A 23 3.53 -6.08 4.19
N ASN A 24 3.59 -7.32 3.71
CA ASN A 24 3.42 -8.48 4.58
C ASN A 24 4.63 -8.69 5.49
N LEU A 25 5.84 -8.45 4.99
CA LEU A 25 7.07 -8.55 5.77
C LEU A 25 7.06 -7.56 6.94
N VAL A 26 6.70 -6.31 6.68
CA VAL A 26 6.65 -5.24 7.71
C VAL A 26 5.64 -5.57 8.81
N VAL A 27 4.50 -6.19 8.48
CA VAL A 27 3.53 -6.62 9.51
C VAL A 27 4.10 -7.74 10.38
N VAL A 28 4.91 -8.64 9.81
CA VAL A 28 5.59 -9.70 10.58
C VAL A 28 6.66 -9.12 11.49
N GLU A 29 7.41 -8.14 11.01
CA GLU A 29 8.51 -7.51 11.74
C GLU A 29 8.03 -6.52 12.81
N LEU A 30 6.92 -5.82 12.60
CA LEU A 30 6.46 -4.78 13.53
C LEU A 30 5.56 -5.33 14.65
N TYR A 31 4.80 -6.40 14.37
CA TYR A 31 3.79 -6.91 15.29
C TYR A 31 4.15 -8.29 15.87
N PRO A 32 4.04 -8.49 17.20
CA PRO A 32 4.22 -9.80 17.82
C PRO A 32 3.10 -10.77 17.41
N ALA A 33 3.35 -12.07 17.52
CA ALA A 33 2.48 -13.11 16.97
C ALA A 33 1.02 -13.00 17.44
N ALA A 34 0.80 -12.55 18.68
CA ALA A 34 -0.52 -12.40 19.29
C ALA A 34 -1.44 -11.37 18.58
N VAL A 35 -0.88 -10.30 17.99
CA VAL A 35 -1.67 -9.23 17.33
C VAL A 35 -1.42 -9.16 15.83
N ARG A 36 -0.48 -9.95 15.31
CA ARG A 36 -0.09 -9.98 13.89
C ARG A 36 -1.27 -10.27 12.95
N ASN A 37 -2.16 -11.20 13.33
CA ASN A 37 -3.35 -11.52 12.51
C ASN A 37 -4.31 -10.32 12.36
N THR A 38 -4.48 -9.56 13.44
CA THR A 38 -5.26 -8.31 13.44
C THR A 38 -4.59 -7.26 12.56
N GLY A 39 -3.26 -7.12 12.64
CA GLY A 39 -2.48 -6.23 11.78
C GLY A 39 -2.62 -6.55 10.29
N PHE A 40 -2.53 -7.83 9.92
CA PHE A 40 -2.76 -8.28 8.53
C PHE A 40 -4.16 -7.94 8.03
N SER A 41 -5.17 -8.17 8.86
CA SER A 41 -6.57 -7.89 8.53
C SER A 41 -6.82 -6.40 8.35
N PHE A 42 -6.29 -5.56 9.23
CA PHE A 42 -6.42 -4.10 9.14
C PHE A 42 -5.73 -3.54 7.90
N ALA A 43 -4.49 -3.94 7.66
CA ALA A 43 -3.77 -3.56 6.45
C ALA A 43 -4.51 -4.05 5.19
N GLY A 44 -5.24 -5.17 5.28
CA GLY A 44 -6.01 -5.75 4.16
C GLY A 44 -7.28 -4.94 3.88
N LEU A 45 -7.94 -4.49 4.93
CA LEU A 45 -9.09 -3.58 4.86
C LEU A 45 -8.70 -2.26 4.20
N ILE A 46 -7.59 -1.64 4.61
CA ILE A 46 -7.09 -0.41 3.98
C ILE A 46 -6.79 -0.63 2.49
N GLY A 47 -6.19 -1.77 2.13
CA GLY A 47 -5.93 -2.12 0.74
C GLY A 47 -7.21 -2.20 -0.10
N LYS A 48 -8.28 -2.78 0.47
CA LYS A 48 -9.60 -2.84 -0.18
C LYS A 48 -10.23 -1.45 -0.33
N LEU A 49 -10.18 -0.61 0.71
CA LEU A 49 -10.66 0.78 0.63
C LEU A 49 -9.96 1.53 -0.50
N ARG A 50 -8.65 1.39 -0.63
CA ARG A 50 -7.88 2.02 -1.72
C ARG A 50 -8.35 1.56 -3.10
N SER A 51 -8.63 0.27 -3.25
CA SER A 51 -9.17 -0.27 -4.52
C SER A 51 -10.59 0.20 -4.83
N MET A 52 -11.39 0.57 -3.83
CA MET A 52 -12.72 1.15 -4.03
C MET A 52 -12.65 2.63 -4.43
N VAL A 53 -11.70 3.38 -3.86
CA VAL A 53 -11.50 4.81 -4.18
C VAL A 53 -10.89 5.01 -5.56
N ALA A 54 -9.96 4.14 -5.98
CA ALA A 54 -9.28 4.26 -7.27
C ALA A 54 -10.23 4.46 -8.49
N PRO A 55 -11.25 3.61 -8.74
CA PRO A 55 -12.16 3.80 -9.88
C PRO A 55 -13.00 5.07 -9.78
N GLN A 56 -13.31 5.55 -8.57
CA GLN A 56 -14.06 6.79 -8.38
C GLN A 56 -13.26 8.01 -8.87
N ILE A 57 -11.94 8.01 -8.66
CA ILE A 57 -11.05 9.08 -9.17
C ILE A 57 -11.08 9.13 -10.70
N PHE A 58 -11.05 7.96 -11.37
CA PHE A 58 -11.15 7.90 -12.83
C PHE A 58 -12.51 8.38 -13.33
N LEU A 59 -13.60 7.97 -12.68
CA LEU A 59 -14.96 8.38 -13.03
C LEU A 59 -15.15 9.91 -12.90
N ILE A 60 -14.68 10.51 -11.81
CA ILE A 60 -14.78 11.95 -11.59
C ILE A 60 -13.93 12.70 -12.62
N SER A 61 -12.73 12.22 -12.93
CA SER A 61 -11.88 12.85 -13.92
C SER A 61 -12.47 12.77 -15.34
N GLU A 62 -13.18 11.68 -15.65
CA GLU A 62 -13.86 11.50 -16.94
C GLU A 62 -15.03 12.47 -17.11
N ILE A 63 -15.86 12.63 -16.06
CA ILE A 63 -17.07 13.46 -16.12
C ILE A 63 -16.77 14.96 -15.99
N ALA A 64 -15.89 15.34 -15.06
CA ALA A 64 -15.72 16.75 -14.70
C ALA A 64 -14.63 17.48 -15.51
N ILE A 65 -13.55 16.79 -15.90
CA ILE A 65 -12.29 17.46 -16.32
C ILE A 65 -11.73 16.94 -17.66
N SER A 66 -12.32 15.89 -18.25
CA SER A 66 -11.85 15.23 -19.49
C SER A 66 -11.64 16.19 -20.68
N ARG A 67 -12.39 17.29 -20.77
CA ARG A 67 -12.21 18.31 -21.83
C ARG A 67 -10.92 19.14 -21.72
N ILE A 68 -10.34 19.26 -20.52
CA ILE A 68 -9.19 20.12 -20.26
C ILE A 68 -7.90 19.30 -20.09
N TRP A 69 -7.96 18.12 -19.43
CA TRP A 69 -6.74 17.36 -19.18
C TRP A 69 -6.93 15.83 -19.02
N PRO A 70 -6.77 15.03 -20.09
CA PRO A 70 -6.93 13.57 -20.03
C PRO A 70 -5.84 12.85 -19.21
N ALA A 71 -4.73 13.52 -18.91
CA ALA A 71 -3.62 12.96 -18.13
C ALA A 71 -3.80 13.10 -16.60
N LEU A 72 -4.80 13.85 -16.13
CA LEU A 72 -4.92 14.21 -14.72
C LEU A 72 -5.12 13.00 -13.80
N SER A 73 -5.97 12.03 -14.16
CA SER A 73 -6.20 10.82 -13.33
C SER A 73 -4.91 10.03 -13.11
N HIS A 74 -4.09 9.93 -14.16
CA HIS A 74 -2.81 9.22 -14.09
C HIS A 74 -1.83 9.97 -13.18
N LEU A 75 -1.82 11.30 -13.25
CA LEU A 75 -1.01 12.14 -12.35
C LEU A 75 -1.46 12.00 -10.90
N LEU A 76 -2.76 12.04 -10.61
CA LEU A 76 -3.29 11.84 -9.26
C LEU A 76 -2.93 10.47 -8.69
N MET A 77 -2.99 9.41 -9.51
CA MET A 77 -2.56 8.08 -9.11
C MET A 77 -1.05 8.03 -8.78
N ILE A 78 -0.22 8.71 -9.57
CA ILE A 78 1.22 8.83 -9.31
C ILE A 78 1.47 9.58 -8.00
N VAL A 79 0.79 10.70 -7.77
CA VAL A 79 0.90 11.46 -6.52
C VAL A 79 0.50 10.61 -5.32
N MET A 80 -0.62 9.88 -5.39
CA MET A 80 -1.04 8.96 -4.34
C MET A 80 -0.01 7.85 -4.07
N ALA A 81 0.67 7.35 -5.11
CA ALA A 81 1.75 6.39 -4.96
C ALA A 81 2.97 6.99 -4.23
N PHE A 82 3.33 8.25 -4.55
CA PHE A 82 4.41 8.96 -3.86
C PHE A 82 4.07 9.28 -2.41
N VAL A 83 2.82 9.65 -2.10
CA VAL A 83 2.37 9.83 -0.72
C VAL A 83 2.53 8.53 0.06
N GLY A 84 2.11 7.39 -0.51
CA GLY A 84 2.31 6.09 0.12
C GLY A 84 3.78 5.72 0.31
N LEU A 85 4.65 6.09 -0.63
CA LEU A 85 6.10 5.91 -0.49
C LEU A 85 6.67 6.79 0.63
N PHE A 86 6.21 8.03 0.73
CA PHE A 86 6.61 8.97 1.77
C PHE A 86 6.18 8.47 3.15
N GLU A 87 4.92 8.06 3.31
CA GLU A 87 4.43 7.45 4.54
C GLU A 87 5.27 6.23 4.92
N PHE A 88 5.58 5.36 3.95
CA PHE A 88 6.45 4.21 4.19
C PHE A 88 7.84 4.61 4.69
N GLN A 89 8.47 5.61 4.06
CA GLN A 89 9.85 6.01 4.36
C GLN A 89 10.00 6.77 5.68
N PHE A 90 9.00 7.56 6.07
CA PHE A 90 9.08 8.46 7.23
C PHE A 90 8.29 7.97 8.44
N LEU A 91 7.16 7.28 8.24
CA LEU A 91 6.28 6.87 9.32
C LEU A 91 6.60 5.47 9.85
N ILE A 92 7.13 4.59 8.98
CA ILE A 92 7.52 3.23 9.39
C ILE A 92 8.99 3.26 9.82
N PRO A 93 9.28 3.05 11.11
CA PRO A 93 10.66 2.98 11.58
C PRO A 93 11.36 1.74 11.02
N GLU A 94 12.65 1.87 10.70
CA GLU A 94 13.47 0.76 10.24
C GLU A 94 13.58 -0.34 11.31
N THR A 95 13.06 -1.53 10.99
CA THR A 95 12.94 -2.68 11.91
C THR A 95 14.18 -3.58 11.92
N LYS A 96 15.14 -3.39 11.00
CA LYS A 96 16.25 -4.32 10.70
C LYS A 96 17.24 -4.61 11.85
N HIS A 97 17.12 -3.98 13.02
CA HIS A 97 18.03 -4.19 14.16
C HIS A 97 17.35 -4.20 15.54
N ALA A 98 16.01 -4.10 15.60
CA ALA A 98 15.28 -4.13 16.86
C ALA A 98 14.71 -5.54 17.09
N THR A 99 15.26 -6.29 18.04
CA THR A 99 14.71 -7.58 18.45
C THR A 99 13.32 -7.37 19.05
N ILE A 100 12.27 -7.75 18.31
CA ILE A 100 10.91 -7.78 18.83
C ILE A 100 10.88 -8.74 20.00
N THR A 101 10.68 -8.20 21.20
CA THR A 101 10.42 -9.01 22.39
C THR A 101 9.01 -9.58 22.23
N ASP A 102 8.87 -10.91 22.18
CA ASP A 102 7.61 -11.62 21.88
C ASP A 102 6.58 -11.55 23.05
N HIS A 103 6.70 -10.55 23.91
CA HIS A 103 5.93 -10.38 25.13
C HIS A 103 5.08 -9.12 25.02
N LEU A 104 3.77 -9.31 24.95
CA LEU A 104 2.82 -8.23 25.27
C LEU A 104 3.10 -7.78 26.72
N PRO A 105 3.12 -6.48 27.03
CA PRO A 105 3.24 -6.01 28.41
C PRO A 105 2.13 -6.67 29.23
N ARG A 106 2.51 -7.34 30.32
CA ARG A 106 1.58 -8.05 31.19
C ARG A 106 0.60 -7.02 31.73
N LYS A 107 -0.70 -7.18 31.44
CA LYS A 107 -1.77 -6.36 31.99
C LYS A 107 -1.61 -6.32 33.51
N ASP A 108 -1.18 -5.18 34.04
CA ASP A 108 -1.20 -4.86 35.44
C ASP A 108 -2.66 -4.78 35.87
N ILE A 109 -3.13 -5.88 36.45
CA ILE A 109 -4.42 -5.95 37.13
C ILE A 109 -4.24 -5.12 38.41
N LYS A 110 -4.68 -3.86 38.35
CA LYS A 110 -5.09 -3.10 39.54
C LYS A 110 -6.57 -3.32 39.78
#